data_AF-A0A941MD27-F1
#
_entry.id   AF-A0A941MD27-F1
#
_cell.length_a   1.000
_cell.length_b   1.000
_cell.length_c   1.000
_cell.angle_alpha   90.00
_cell.angle_beta   90.00
_cell.angle_gamma   90.00
#
_symmetry.space_group_name_H-M   'P 1'
#
loop_
_entity.id
_entity.type
_entity.pdbx_description
1 polymer ?
#
loop_
_entity_poly.entity_id
_entity_poly.type
_entity_poly.pdbx_seq_one_letter_code
_entity_poly.pdbx_strand_id
1 'polypeptide(L)'
;MRTNFDLSDVPVVDASDLAFVIELLRERGQGLALLRGLREDEIREIEDAIWAAFDDESMGTPRLAVALRFRALLQAFSGRRLKALFLERGFRLLAFAAQDAAARPLNVRFGFNAQRMLLALDASTARPLHRADDLPLAA
;
A
#
# COMPACT_ATOMS: atom_id res chain seq x y z
N MET A 1 -32.40 4.70 -10.11
CA MET A 1 -31.17 3.89 -10.15
C MET A 1 -30.88 3.39 -8.75
N ARG A 2 -30.92 2.08 -8.51
CA ARG A 2 -30.44 1.50 -7.25
C ARG A 2 -28.94 1.31 -7.39
N THR A 3 -28.15 2.18 -6.76
CA THR A 3 -26.71 1.98 -6.61
C THR A 3 -26.54 0.75 -5.71
N ASN A 4 -26.07 -0.35 -6.29
CA ASN A 4 -25.82 -1.59 -5.55
C ASN A 4 -24.52 -1.39 -4.75
N PHE A 5 -24.62 -0.79 -3.56
CA PHE A 5 -23.49 -0.66 -2.65
C PHE A 5 -23.14 -2.05 -2.11
N ASP A 6 -21.96 -2.57 -2.48
CA ASP A 6 -21.41 -3.75 -1.82
C ASP A 6 -20.83 -3.31 -0.47
N LEU A 7 -21.43 -3.79 0.62
CA LEU A 7 -20.98 -3.50 1.99
C LEU A 7 -19.58 -4.09 2.29
N SER A 8 -19.06 -4.95 1.42
CA SER A 8 -17.71 -5.48 1.52
C SER A 8 -16.65 -4.62 0.82
N ASP A 9 -17.04 -3.52 0.17
CA ASP A 9 -16.08 -2.58 -0.41
C ASP A 9 -15.48 -1.67 0.67
N VAL A 10 -14.16 -1.51 0.62
CA VAL A 10 -13.42 -0.63 1.53
C VAL A 10 -13.24 0.75 0.89
N PRO A 11 -13.62 1.86 1.55
CA PRO A 11 -13.48 3.22 1.00
C PRO A 11 -12.04 3.59 0.68
N VAL A 12 -11.75 4.24 -0.45
CA VAL A 12 -10.38 4.73 -0.77
C VAL A 12 -9.83 5.65 0.33
N VAL A 13 -8.51 5.70 0.44
CA VAL A 13 -7.78 6.48 1.46
C VAL A 13 -6.76 7.39 0.79
N ASP A 14 -6.21 8.35 1.53
CA ASP A 14 -5.11 9.16 1.00
C ASP A 14 -3.86 8.29 0.84
N ALA A 15 -3.06 8.56 -0.19
CA ALA A 15 -1.80 7.85 -0.39
C ALA A 15 -0.81 8.11 0.76
N SER A 16 -0.88 9.30 1.38
CA SER A 16 -0.07 9.64 2.55
C SER A 16 -0.39 8.76 3.76
N ASP A 17 -1.64 8.37 3.95
CA ASP A 17 -2.06 7.48 5.06
C ASP A 17 -1.44 6.09 4.94
N LEU A 18 -1.38 5.52 3.73
CA LEU A 18 -0.70 4.24 3.52
C LEU A 18 0.82 4.38 3.49
N ALA A 19 1.35 5.52 3.01
CA ALA A 19 2.78 5.80 3.08
C ALA A 19 3.27 5.86 4.53
N PHE A 20 2.47 6.42 5.45
CA PHE A 20 2.75 6.37 6.89
C PHE A 20 2.93 4.94 7.39
N VAL A 21 2.08 3.99 6.97
CA VAL A 21 2.22 2.57 7.36
C VAL A 21 3.52 1.97 6.84
N ILE A 22 3.94 2.32 5.62
CA ILE A 22 5.23 1.88 5.06
C ILE A 22 6.41 2.44 5.88
N GLU A 23 6.34 3.71 6.28
CA GLU A 23 7.37 4.32 7.12
C GLU A 23 7.41 3.70 8.51
N LEU A 24 6.26 3.43 9.12
CA LEU A 24 6.16 2.72 10.40
C LEU A 24 6.85 1.34 10.35
N LEU A 25 6.64 0.58 9.27
CA LEU A 25 7.34 -0.69 9.05
C LEU A 25 8.86 -0.49 8.92
N ARG A 26 9.30 0.56 8.22
CA ARG A 26 10.71 0.87 8.06
C ARG A 26 11.35 1.20 9.41
N GLU A 27 10.72 2.04 10.21
CA GLU A 27 11.19 2.47 11.53
C GLU A 27 11.30 1.29 12.51
N ARG A 28 10.39 0.32 12.43
CA ARG A 28 10.42 -0.91 13.23
C ARG A 28 11.39 -1.98 12.71
N GLY A 29 12.17 -1.69 11.67
CA GLY A 29 13.06 -2.68 11.04
C GLY A 29 12.33 -3.79 10.29
N GLN A 30 11.04 -3.59 9.99
CA GLN A 30 10.14 -4.51 9.31
C GLN A 30 9.93 -4.13 7.83
N GLY A 31 10.87 -3.41 7.21
CA GLY A 31 10.76 -3.01 5.79
C GLY A 31 10.62 -4.18 4.80
N LEU A 32 11.01 -5.39 5.20
CA LEU A 32 10.83 -6.62 4.41
C LEU A 32 9.54 -7.39 4.75
N ALA A 33 8.62 -6.79 5.51
CA ALA A 33 7.33 -7.37 5.91
C ALA A 33 6.56 -7.92 4.71
N LEU A 34 6.52 -7.20 3.58
CA LEU A 34 5.83 -7.67 2.38
C LEU A 34 6.49 -8.90 1.74
N LEU A 35 7.79 -9.15 1.95
CA LEU A 35 8.48 -10.35 1.44
C LEU A 35 8.32 -11.54 2.38
N ARG A 36 8.58 -11.34 3.67
CA ARG A 36 8.64 -12.41 4.67
C ARG A 36 7.26 -12.75 5.24
N GLY A 37 6.29 -11.86 5.08
CA GLY A 37 5.03 -11.87 5.82
C GLY A 37 5.21 -11.23 7.20
N LEU A 38 4.09 -11.08 7.92
CA LEU A 38 4.08 -10.74 9.33
C LEU A 38 3.24 -11.78 10.05
N ARG A 39 3.61 -12.08 11.29
CA ARG A 39 2.77 -12.88 12.18
C ARG A 39 1.57 -12.03 12.63
N GLU A 40 0.51 -12.68 13.10
CA GLU A 40 -0.71 -11.98 13.51
C GLU A 40 -0.44 -11.01 14.69
N ASP A 41 0.45 -11.35 15.64
CA ASP A 41 0.87 -10.44 16.71
C ASP A 41 1.55 -9.17 16.16
N GLU A 42 2.48 -9.33 15.21
CA GLU A 42 3.14 -8.19 14.55
C GLU A 42 2.14 -7.32 13.77
N ILE A 43 1.14 -7.94 13.12
CA ILE A 43 0.08 -7.21 12.42
C ILE A 43 -0.73 -6.38 13.40
N ARG A 44 -1.12 -6.96 14.55
CA ARG A 44 -1.90 -6.27 15.58
C ARG A 44 -1.16 -5.06 16.13
N GLU A 45 0.14 -5.18 16.40
CA GLU A 45 0.94 -4.04 16.87
C GLU A 45 1.02 -2.87 15.86
N ILE A 46 1.02 -3.18 14.57
CA ILE A 46 0.96 -2.17 13.50
C ILE A 46 -0.44 -1.56 13.42
N GLU A 47 -1.48 -2.37 13.52
CA GLU A 47 -2.86 -1.90 13.57
C GLU A 47 -3.07 -0.96 14.76
N ASP A 48 -2.62 -1.32 15.97
CA ASP A 48 -2.72 -0.48 17.16
C ASP A 48 -2.01 0.88 16.98
N ALA A 49 -0.86 0.89 16.30
CA ALA A 49 -0.16 2.11 15.95
C ALA A 49 -0.91 2.96 14.91
N ILE A 50 -1.59 2.32 13.95
CA ILE A 50 -2.51 3.01 13.05
C ILE A 50 -3.68 3.59 13.85
N TRP A 51 -4.28 2.84 14.77
CA TRP A 51 -5.37 3.35 15.61
C TRP A 51 -4.96 4.58 16.42
N ALA A 52 -3.76 4.56 17.01
CA ALA A 52 -3.23 5.69 17.77
C ALA A 52 -2.88 6.92 16.91
N ALA A 53 -2.41 6.72 15.67
CA ALA A 53 -2.04 7.81 14.77
C ALA A 53 -3.25 8.56 14.19
N PHE A 54 -4.42 7.91 14.12
CA PHE A 54 -5.66 8.43 13.55
C PHE A 54 -6.74 8.68 14.62
N ASP A 55 -6.33 9.00 15.86
CA ASP A 55 -7.21 9.09 17.04
C ASP A 55 -8.12 10.33 17.08
N ASP A 56 -8.11 11.17 16.04
CA ASP A 56 -9.07 12.26 15.91
C ASP A 56 -10.46 11.67 15.60
N GLU A 57 -11.45 11.91 16.48
CA GLU A 57 -12.82 11.37 16.37
C GLU A 57 -13.51 11.68 15.03
N SER A 58 -13.04 12.72 14.32
CA SER A 58 -13.50 13.09 12.98
C SER A 58 -13.02 12.14 11.86
N MET A 59 -12.07 11.23 12.15
CA MET A 59 -11.37 10.35 11.19
C MET A 59 -11.67 8.85 11.40
N GLY A 60 -12.84 8.50 11.96
CA GLY A 60 -13.20 7.12 12.28
C GLY A 60 -13.27 6.13 11.10
N THR A 61 -13.63 6.59 9.90
CA THR A 61 -13.74 5.76 8.68
C THR A 61 -12.38 5.54 7.97
N PRO A 62 -11.50 6.56 7.84
CA PRO A 62 -10.14 6.40 7.28
C PRO A 62 -9.30 5.31 7.96
N ARG A 63 -9.24 5.27 9.30
CA ARG A 63 -8.32 4.37 10.03
C ARG A 63 -8.56 2.88 9.77
N LEU A 64 -9.83 2.45 9.80
CA LEU A 64 -10.19 1.06 9.51
C LEU A 64 -9.89 0.73 8.04
N ALA A 65 -10.16 1.67 7.13
CA ALA A 65 -9.89 1.50 5.71
C ALA A 65 -8.38 1.38 5.43
N VAL A 66 -7.52 2.11 6.15
CA VAL A 66 -6.06 1.99 6.10
C VAL A 66 -5.61 0.63 6.60
N ALA A 67 -6.07 0.18 7.77
CA ALA A 67 -5.71 -1.12 8.34
C ALA A 67 -6.12 -2.30 7.42
N LEU A 68 -7.33 -2.27 6.88
CA LEU A 68 -7.81 -3.30 5.95
C LEU A 68 -7.00 -3.32 4.64
N ARG A 69 -6.65 -2.15 4.11
CA ARG A 69 -5.77 -2.04 2.93
C ARG A 69 -4.38 -2.57 3.20
N PHE A 70 -3.83 -2.26 4.37
CA PHE A 70 -2.54 -2.79 4.78
C PHE A 70 -2.56 -4.32 4.85
N ARG A 71 -3.57 -4.92 5.49
CA ARG A 71 -3.75 -6.39 5.48
C ARG A 71 -3.86 -6.95 4.06
N ALA A 72 -4.67 -6.32 3.21
CA ALA A 72 -4.84 -6.74 1.83
C ALA A 72 -3.53 -6.62 1.02
N LEU A 73 -2.69 -5.64 1.33
CA LEU A 73 -1.37 -5.46 0.72
C LEU A 73 -0.41 -6.59 1.12
N LEU A 74 -0.36 -6.94 2.41
CA LEU A 74 0.40 -8.11 2.90
C LEU A 74 -0.03 -9.39 2.17
N GLN A 75 -1.35 -9.59 1.99
CA GLN A 75 -1.87 -10.74 1.27
C GLN A 75 -1.51 -10.71 -0.22
N ALA A 76 -1.60 -9.57 -0.90
CA ALA A 76 -1.23 -9.44 -2.30
C ALA A 76 0.26 -9.79 -2.51
N PHE A 77 1.13 -9.26 -1.66
CA PHE A 77 2.57 -9.54 -1.68
C PHE A 77 2.92 -10.94 -1.19
N SER A 78 1.98 -11.72 -0.63
CA SER A 78 2.23 -13.15 -0.37
C SER A 78 2.41 -13.95 -1.67
N GLY A 79 1.90 -13.44 -2.80
CA GLY A 79 2.02 -14.03 -4.13
C GLY A 79 3.43 -13.93 -4.75
N ARG A 80 3.87 -15.03 -5.39
CA ARG A 80 5.23 -15.18 -5.95
C ARG A 80 5.65 -14.05 -6.90
N ARG A 81 4.75 -13.57 -7.77
CA ARG A 81 5.08 -12.55 -8.79
C ARG A 81 5.34 -11.17 -8.19
N LEU A 82 4.53 -10.76 -7.21
CA LEU A 82 4.74 -9.49 -6.52
C LEU A 82 6.00 -9.52 -5.64
N LYS A 83 6.30 -10.66 -5.00
CA LYS A 83 7.60 -10.84 -4.30
C LYS A 83 8.78 -10.73 -5.26
N ALA A 84 8.70 -11.37 -6.42
CA ALA A 84 9.76 -11.30 -7.42
C ALA A 84 9.98 -9.85 -7.91
N LEU A 85 8.90 -9.13 -8.23
CA LEU A 85 8.99 -7.72 -8.61
C LEU A 85 9.58 -6.87 -7.47
N PHE A 86 9.23 -7.15 -6.22
CA PHE A 86 9.81 -6.44 -5.08
C PHE A 86 11.31 -6.71 -4.92
N LEU A 87 11.74 -7.96 -5.06
CA LEU A 87 13.17 -8.30 -5.04
C LEU A 87 13.95 -7.62 -6.18
N GLU A 88 13.34 -7.50 -7.36
CA GLU A 88 13.96 -6.86 -8.52
C GLU A 88 14.02 -5.32 -8.38
N ARG A 89 12.94 -4.69 -7.90
CA ARG A 89 12.83 -3.23 -7.87
C ARG A 89 13.33 -2.61 -6.56
N GLY A 90 13.39 -3.38 -5.47
CA GLY A 90 13.78 -2.91 -4.15
C GLY A 90 12.74 -2.00 -3.46
N PHE A 91 13.16 -1.31 -2.40
CA PHE A 91 12.29 -0.51 -1.51
C PHE A 91 11.48 0.58 -2.21
N ARG A 92 11.94 1.11 -3.35
CA ARG A 92 11.17 2.09 -4.14
C ARG A 92 9.79 1.59 -4.56
N LEU A 93 9.61 0.28 -4.70
CA LEU A 93 8.33 -0.33 -5.02
C LEU A 93 7.27 -0.06 -3.95
N LEU A 94 7.67 0.06 -2.67
CA LEU A 94 6.75 0.23 -1.55
C LEU A 94 5.96 1.53 -1.63
N ALA A 95 6.61 2.61 -2.06
CA ALA A 95 5.93 3.90 -2.27
C ALA A 95 4.84 3.80 -3.36
N PHE A 96 5.16 3.16 -4.48
CA PHE A 96 4.18 2.93 -5.55
C PHE A 96 3.08 1.94 -5.13
N ALA A 97 3.41 0.97 -4.29
CA ALA A 97 2.44 0.01 -3.76
C ALA A 97 1.45 0.69 -2.82
N ALA A 98 1.93 1.59 -1.95
CA ALA A 98 1.06 2.41 -1.09
C ALA A 98 0.13 3.30 -1.92
N GLN A 99 0.68 3.99 -2.93
CA GLN A 99 -0.12 4.84 -3.84
C GLN A 99 -1.19 4.03 -4.60
N ASP A 100 -0.82 2.90 -5.18
CA ASP A 100 -1.76 2.04 -5.91
C ASP A 100 -2.84 1.49 -4.96
N ALA A 101 -2.45 0.98 -3.79
CA ALA A 101 -3.37 0.40 -2.81
C ALA A 101 -4.35 1.44 -2.21
N ALA A 102 -3.94 2.71 -2.10
CA ALA A 102 -4.77 3.78 -1.58
C ALA A 102 -5.98 4.05 -2.48
N ALA A 103 -5.74 4.16 -3.79
CA ALA A 103 -6.73 4.52 -4.80
C ALA A 103 -7.43 3.30 -5.42
N ARG A 104 -6.87 2.10 -5.31
CA ARG A 104 -7.44 0.89 -5.92
C ARG A 104 -8.69 0.42 -5.17
N PRO A 105 -9.75 -0.01 -5.88
CA PRO A 105 -10.89 -0.68 -5.27
C PRO A 105 -10.43 -1.92 -4.50
N LEU A 106 -10.93 -2.04 -3.27
CA LEU A 106 -10.65 -3.16 -2.39
C LEU A 106 -11.97 -3.76 -1.93
N ASN A 107 -12.10 -5.07 -2.10
CA ASN A 107 -13.18 -5.85 -1.51
C ASN A 107 -12.62 -6.69 -0.37
N VAL A 108 -13.17 -6.59 0.84
CA VAL A 108 -12.65 -7.30 2.03
C VAL A 108 -12.66 -8.82 1.86
N ARG A 109 -13.57 -9.37 1.05
CA ARG A 109 -13.69 -10.82 0.83
C ARG A 109 -12.62 -11.36 -0.13
N PHE A 110 -12.23 -10.56 -1.12
CA PHE A 110 -11.35 -11.00 -2.21
C PHE A 110 -9.96 -10.35 -2.18
N GLY A 111 -9.77 -9.29 -1.40
CA GLY A 111 -8.55 -8.49 -1.38
C GLY A 111 -8.36 -7.67 -2.65
N PHE A 112 -7.12 -7.25 -2.89
CA PHE A 112 -6.76 -6.56 -4.13
C PHE A 112 -6.67 -7.54 -5.31
N ASN A 113 -7.02 -7.07 -6.50
CA ASN A 113 -6.71 -7.78 -7.74
C ASN A 113 -5.18 -7.77 -7.98
N ALA A 114 -4.50 -8.84 -7.55
CA ALA A 114 -3.05 -8.96 -7.58
C ALA A 114 -2.44 -8.83 -8.98
N GLN A 115 -3.13 -9.31 -10.03
CA GLN A 115 -2.65 -9.18 -11.41
C GLN A 115 -2.67 -7.72 -11.87
N ARG A 116 -3.75 -6.99 -11.60
CA ARG A 116 -3.83 -5.57 -11.97
C ARG A 116 -2.86 -4.72 -11.15
N MET A 117 -2.65 -5.05 -9.88
CA MET A 117 -1.65 -4.41 -9.03
C MET A 117 -0.24 -4.67 -9.57
N LEU A 118 0.11 -5.91 -9.93
CA LEU A 118 1.40 -6.25 -10.51
C LEU A 118 1.70 -5.43 -11.78
N LEU A 119 0.74 -5.33 -12.70
CA LEU A 119 0.89 -4.57 -13.93
C LEU A 119 1.07 -3.07 -13.67
N ALA A 120 0.29 -2.51 -12.74
CA ALA A 120 0.41 -1.10 -12.37
C ALA A 120 1.77 -0.80 -11.73
N LEU A 121 2.23 -1.67 -10.83
CA LEU A 121 3.51 -1.53 -10.15
C LEU A 121 4.71 -1.67 -11.09
N ASP A 122 4.67 -2.64 -12.01
CA ASP A 122 5.72 -2.81 -13.00
C ASP A 122 5.79 -1.60 -13.94
N ALA A 123 4.66 -1.09 -14.42
CA ALA A 123 4.60 0.11 -15.25
C ALA A 123 5.15 1.36 -14.53
N SER A 124 4.76 1.57 -13.26
CA SER A 124 5.22 2.72 -12.45
C SER A 124 6.71 2.66 -12.13
N THR A 125 7.29 1.46 -12.01
CA THR A 125 8.72 1.28 -11.69
C THR A 125 9.61 1.06 -12.91
N ALA A 126 9.03 0.84 -14.10
CA ALA A 126 9.75 0.77 -15.36
C ALA A 126 10.16 2.15 -15.89
N ARG A 127 9.45 3.22 -15.51
CA ARG A 127 9.82 4.59 -15.89
C ARG A 127 11.05 5.03 -15.07
N PRO A 128 12.18 5.40 -15.70
CA PRO A 128 13.20 6.13 -14.97
C PRO A 128 12.56 7.42 -14.45
N LEU A 129 12.70 7.70 -13.14
CA LEU A 129 12.44 9.04 -12.62
C LEU A 129 13.21 9.99 -13.53
N HIS A 130 12.49 10.90 -14.19
CA HIS A 130 13.10 11.91 -15.06
C HIS A 130 14.20 12.57 -14.24
N ARG A 131 15.45 12.32 -14.65
CA ARG A 131 16.63 12.80 -13.96
C ARG A 131 16.54 14.32 -13.98
N ALA A 132 16.79 14.98 -12.86
CA ALA A 132 16.84 16.44 -12.76
C ALA A 132 18.03 17.07 -13.55
N ASP A 133 18.48 16.41 -14.62
CA ASP A 133 19.56 16.81 -15.52
C ASP A 133 19.03 17.37 -16.86
N ASP A 134 17.71 17.31 -17.12
CA ASP A 134 17.08 17.94 -18.31
C ASP A 134 16.75 19.43 -18.08
N LEU A 135 17.62 20.15 -17.37
CA LEU A 135 17.64 21.61 -17.46
C LEU A 135 18.46 21.97 -18.70
N PRO A 136 17.88 22.66 -19.70
CA PRO A 136 18.68 23.15 -20.81
C PRO A 136 19.74 24.09 -20.22
N LEU A 137 21.01 23.72 -20.37
CA LEU A 137 22.11 24.67 -20.27
C LEU A 137 21.82 25.77 -21.29
N ALA A 138 21.23 26.86 -20.82
CA ALA A 138 21.12 28.09 -21.57
C ALA A 138 22.55 28.53 -21.90
N ALA A 139 22.89 28.43 -23.17
CA ALA A 139 24.10 28.98 -23.78
C ALA A 139 23.95 30.49 -24.00
#